data_AF-A0A9Q1AIX6-F1
#
_entry.id   AF-A0A9Q1AIX6-F1
#
_cell.length_a   1.000
_cell.length_b   1.000
_cell.length_c   1.000
_cell.angle_alpha   90.00
_cell.angle_beta   90.00
_cell.angle_gamma   90.00
#
_symmetry.space_group_name_H-M   'P 1'
#
loop_
_entity.id
_entity.type
_entity.pdbx_description
1 polymer ?
#
loop_
_entity_poly.entity_id
_entity_poly.type
_entity_poly.pdbx_seq_one_letter_code
_entity_poly.pdbx_strand_id
1 'polypeptide(L)'
;MGSSSSYVLNPMVSPEEFKIFHTIDRTLYTRLVVNLDRDPAESMQVVALWIWLEREARDNLVKRMLALPDTLINSLADEAVLCLNCIETDRFHFSTKTVNDEIPLTQQLTKTGFSLRFFHDNRLGILRAITKDHQ
;
A
#
# COMPACT_ATOMS: atom_id res chain seq x y z
N MET A 1 -14.98 31.26 -38.46
CA MET A 1 -15.53 31.11 -37.09
C MET A 1 -14.75 30.00 -36.43
N GLY A 2 -13.90 30.37 -35.47
CA GLY A 2 -13.04 29.43 -34.78
C GLY A 2 -13.78 28.70 -33.68
N SER A 3 -13.38 27.46 -33.45
CA SER A 3 -13.53 26.80 -32.15
C SER A 3 -12.22 26.09 -31.85
N SER A 4 -11.38 26.76 -31.07
CA SER A 4 -10.25 26.16 -30.39
C SER A 4 -10.80 25.24 -29.31
N SER A 5 -10.47 23.95 -29.36
CA SER A 5 -10.64 23.06 -28.20
C SER A 5 -9.25 22.82 -27.62
N SER A 6 -8.99 23.49 -26.51
CA SER A 6 -7.75 23.40 -25.74
C SER A 6 -7.60 22.00 -25.14
N TYR A 7 -6.57 21.28 -25.57
CA TYR A 7 -6.16 20.02 -24.97
C TYR A 7 -5.68 20.28 -23.54
N VAL A 8 -6.45 19.79 -22.57
CA VAL A 8 -5.99 19.63 -21.18
C VAL A 8 -4.78 18.70 -21.19
N LEU A 9 -3.65 19.21 -20.67
CA LEU A 9 -2.41 18.47 -20.53
C LEU A 9 -2.60 17.30 -19.58
N ASN A 10 -2.78 16.09 -20.11
CA ASN A 10 -2.48 14.88 -19.37
C ASN A 10 -0.95 14.79 -19.27
N PRO A 11 -0.33 14.75 -18.07
CA PRO A 11 1.08 14.43 -17.98
C PRO A 11 1.23 12.99 -18.46
N MET A 12 1.75 12.82 -19.69
CA MET A 12 2.14 11.51 -20.21
C MET A 12 3.31 11.02 -19.36
N VAL A 13 2.99 10.17 -18.38
CA VAL A 13 3.98 9.35 -17.67
C VAL A 13 4.75 8.55 -18.73
N SER A 14 6.07 8.64 -18.70
CA SER A 14 6.95 8.00 -19.68
C SER A 14 6.86 6.47 -19.57
N PRO A 15 6.99 5.71 -20.68
CA PRO A 15 7.13 4.25 -20.63
C PRO A 15 8.27 3.76 -19.72
N GLU A 16 9.31 4.58 -19.52
CA GLU A 16 10.41 4.29 -18.59
C GLU A 16 9.99 4.46 -17.13
N GLU A 17 9.16 5.46 -16.83
CA GLU A 17 8.54 5.62 -15.50
C GLU A 17 7.60 4.43 -15.23
N PHE A 18 6.77 4.03 -16.20
CA PHE A 18 5.95 2.81 -16.14
C PHE A 18 6.79 1.54 -15.87
N LYS A 19 7.97 1.38 -16.50
CA LYS A 19 8.88 0.25 -16.25
C LYS A 19 9.48 0.28 -14.84
N ILE A 20 9.82 1.45 -14.32
CA ILE A 20 10.36 1.61 -12.96
C ILE A 20 9.28 1.29 -11.92
N PHE A 21 8.04 1.75 -12.12
CA PHE A 21 6.91 1.42 -11.24
C PHE A 21 6.67 -0.10 -11.20
N HIS A 22 6.67 -0.80 -12.34
CA HIS A 22 6.57 -2.27 -12.36
C HIS A 22 7.78 -3.00 -11.74
N THR A 23 8.97 -2.39 -11.71
CA THR A 23 10.18 -3.04 -11.16
C THR A 23 10.23 -2.92 -9.64
N ILE A 24 9.81 -1.79 -9.08
CA ILE A 24 9.76 -1.54 -7.64
C ILE A 24 8.75 -2.49 -6.98
N ASP A 25 7.55 -2.61 -7.55
CA ASP A 25 6.49 -3.50 -7.07
C ASP A 25 6.93 -4.98 -7.13
N ARG A 26 7.56 -5.37 -8.23
CA ARG A 26 8.14 -6.71 -8.41
C ARG A 26 9.28 -7.01 -7.45
N THR A 27 10.07 -6.00 -7.08
CA THR A 27 11.19 -6.18 -6.15
C THR A 27 10.65 -6.40 -4.74
N LEU A 28 9.65 -5.63 -4.31
CA LEU A 28 9.02 -5.84 -3.00
C LEU A 28 8.36 -7.21 -2.95
N TYR A 29 7.59 -7.57 -3.99
CA TYR A 29 6.97 -8.89 -4.09
C TYR A 29 8.00 -10.03 -4.03
N THR A 30 9.09 -9.93 -4.80
CA THR A 30 10.18 -10.91 -4.79
C THR A 30 10.79 -11.05 -3.40
N ARG A 31 11.02 -9.95 -2.68
CA ARG A 31 11.56 -10.03 -1.32
C ARG A 31 10.60 -10.73 -0.36
N LEU A 32 9.29 -10.45 -0.45
CA LEU A 32 8.28 -11.10 0.38
C LEU A 32 8.20 -12.62 0.13
N VAL A 33 8.17 -13.03 -1.14
CA VAL A 33 7.99 -14.45 -1.48
C VAL A 33 9.28 -15.24 -1.43
N VAL A 34 10.37 -14.72 -2.00
CA VAL A 34 11.61 -15.48 -2.20
C VAL A 34 12.54 -15.37 -0.99
N ASN A 35 12.68 -14.18 -0.40
CA ASN A 35 13.61 -14.00 0.72
C ASN A 35 12.96 -14.29 2.07
N LEU A 36 11.67 -13.97 2.21
CA LEU A 36 10.92 -14.05 3.47
C LEU A 36 9.96 -15.25 3.53
N ASP A 37 9.83 -16.03 2.46
CA ASP A 37 9.00 -17.24 2.38
C ASP A 37 7.52 -16.99 2.76
N ARG A 38 6.99 -15.81 2.42
CA ARG A 38 5.58 -15.47 2.65
C ARG A 38 4.70 -16.06 1.55
N ASP A 39 3.43 -16.29 1.88
CA ASP A 39 2.43 -16.76 0.93
C ASP A 39 2.34 -15.80 -0.28
N PRO A 40 2.34 -16.30 -1.53
CA PRO A 40 2.27 -15.47 -2.72
C PRO A 40 1.00 -14.62 -2.83
N ALA A 41 -0.16 -15.15 -2.44
CA ALA A 41 -1.43 -14.43 -2.54
C ALA A 41 -1.51 -13.32 -1.47
N GLU A 42 -1.12 -13.62 -0.23
CA GLU A 42 -0.96 -12.62 0.82
C GLU A 42 0.04 -11.53 0.40
N SER A 43 1.19 -11.92 -0.14
CA SER A 43 2.24 -10.98 -0.58
C SER A 43 1.73 -10.03 -1.67
N MET A 44 0.87 -10.50 -2.57
CA MET A 44 0.25 -9.67 -3.60
C MET A 44 -0.68 -8.61 -3.00
N GLN A 45 -1.49 -8.99 -2.00
CA GLN A 45 -2.36 -8.04 -1.29
C GLN A 45 -1.55 -7.03 -0.47
N VAL A 46 -0.47 -7.47 0.17
CA VAL A 46 0.45 -6.60 0.92
C VAL A 46 1.06 -5.55 -0.01
N VAL A 47 1.58 -5.96 -1.18
CA VAL A 47 2.12 -5.02 -2.18
C VAL A 47 1.05 -4.04 -2.66
N ALA A 48 -0.17 -4.51 -2.96
CA ALA A 48 -1.28 -3.66 -3.36
C ALA A 48 -1.63 -2.59 -2.31
N LEU A 49 -1.63 -2.96 -1.02
CA LEU A 49 -1.86 -2.03 0.08
C LEU A 49 -0.78 -0.94 0.14
N TRP A 50 0.49 -1.32 0.02
CA TRP A 50 1.60 -0.37 0.08
C TRP A 50 1.62 0.59 -1.11
N ILE A 51 1.28 0.13 -2.31
CA ILE A 51 1.11 0.99 -3.50
C ILE A 51 -0.06 1.96 -3.28
N TRP A 52 -1.18 1.49 -2.73
CA TRP A 52 -2.30 2.36 -2.40
C TRP A 52 -1.92 3.43 -1.38
N LEU A 53 -1.21 3.06 -0.31
CA LEU A 53 -0.71 4.00 0.69
C LEU A 53 0.29 5.00 0.11
N GLU A 54 1.16 4.57 -0.80
CA GLU A 54 2.10 5.45 -1.50
C GLU A 54 1.36 6.55 -2.27
N ARG A 55 0.31 6.18 -3.00
CA ARG A 55 -0.54 7.10 -3.76
C ARG A 55 -1.29 8.07 -2.84
N GLU A 56 -1.84 7.58 -1.73
CA GLU A 56 -2.60 8.39 -0.77
C GLU A 56 -1.69 9.38 -0.02
N ALA A 57 -0.51 8.93 0.41
CA ALA A 57 0.47 9.78 1.09
C ALA A 57 1.24 10.73 0.14
N ARG A 58 1.14 10.52 -1.18
CA ARG A 58 1.93 11.21 -2.21
C ARG A 58 3.44 11.21 -1.90
N ASP A 59 3.94 10.06 -1.46
CA ASP A 59 5.34 9.84 -1.10
C ASP A 59 5.94 8.70 -1.96
N ASN A 60 7.23 8.39 -1.82
CA ASN A 60 7.89 7.23 -2.44
C ASN A 60 8.04 6.10 -1.40
N LEU A 61 6.93 5.70 -0.79
CA LEU A 61 6.86 4.77 0.33
C LEU A 61 7.47 3.38 0.00
N VAL A 62 7.08 2.77 -1.11
CA VAL A 62 7.55 1.43 -1.53
C VAL A 62 9.04 1.47 -1.78
N LYS A 63 9.53 2.53 -2.44
CA LYS A 63 10.97 2.74 -2.65
C LYS A 63 11.74 2.86 -1.34
N ARG A 64 11.19 3.55 -0.34
CA ARG A 64 11.78 3.65 1.01
C ARG A 64 11.79 2.30 1.73
N MET A 65 10.73 1.50 1.57
CA MET A 65 10.68 0.14 2.11
C MET A 65 11.79 -0.74 1.53
N LEU A 66 12.07 -0.63 0.22
CA LEU A 66 13.13 -1.41 -0.42
C LEU A 66 14.53 -1.10 0.14
N ALA A 67 14.74 0.03 0.81
CA ALA A 67 16.01 0.33 1.49
C ALA A 67 16.13 -0.32 2.89
N LEU A 68 15.05 -0.88 3.42
CA LEU A 68 15.03 -1.50 4.74
C LEU A 68 15.59 -2.94 4.70
N PRO A 69 16.12 -3.44 5.83
CA PRO A 69 16.45 -4.86 5.99
C PRO A 69 15.21 -5.75 5.85
N ASP A 70 15.41 -7.00 5.41
CA ASP A 70 14.34 -7.99 5.25
C ASP A 70 13.54 -8.20 6.55
N THR A 71 14.19 -8.11 7.72
CA THR A 71 13.50 -8.19 9.02
C THR A 71 12.44 -7.11 9.22
N LEU A 72 12.75 -5.86 8.86
CA LEU A 72 11.79 -4.76 8.96
C LEU A 72 10.72 -4.84 7.88
N ILE A 73 11.05 -5.31 6.68
CA ILE A 73 10.05 -5.56 5.63
C ILE A 73 9.08 -6.64 6.09
N ASN A 74 9.56 -7.69 6.75
CA ASN A 74 8.69 -8.73 7.27
C ASN A 74 7.73 -8.19 8.34
N SER A 75 8.23 -7.40 9.28
CA SER A 75 7.36 -6.77 10.30
C SER A 75 6.37 -5.76 9.70
N LEU A 76 6.76 -5.00 8.68
CA LEU A 76 5.84 -4.14 7.93
C LEU A 76 4.77 -4.97 7.20
N ALA A 77 5.14 -6.11 6.63
CA ALA A 77 4.18 -7.01 6.00
C ALA A 77 3.20 -7.61 7.02
N ASP A 78 3.63 -7.91 8.25
CA ASP A 78 2.72 -8.33 9.33
C ASP A 78 1.70 -7.23 9.68
N GLU A 79 2.14 -5.97 9.78
CA GLU A 79 1.24 -4.84 9.99
C GLU A 79 0.30 -4.61 8.80
N ALA A 80 0.77 -4.82 7.57
CA ALA A 80 -0.06 -4.73 6.37
C ALA A 80 -1.17 -5.81 6.39
N VAL A 81 -0.86 -7.03 6.82
CA VAL A 81 -1.85 -8.10 7.00
C VAL A 81 -2.89 -7.72 8.07
N LEU A 82 -2.48 -7.09 9.17
CA LEU A 82 -3.42 -6.55 10.16
C LEU A 82 -4.35 -5.50 9.55
N CYS A 83 -3.83 -4.60 8.72
CA CYS A 83 -4.63 -3.60 7.99
C CYS A 83 -5.63 -4.26 7.02
N LEU A 84 -5.18 -5.26 6.26
CA LEU A 84 -6.01 -6.00 5.29
C LEU A 84 -7.15 -6.74 5.99
N ASN A 85 -6.84 -7.50 7.05
CA ASN A 85 -7.84 -8.17 7.87
C ASN A 85 -8.83 -7.17 8.48
N CYS A 86 -8.35 -5.99 8.87
CA CYS A 86 -9.19 -4.92 9.41
C CYS A 86 -10.18 -4.35 8.39
N ILE A 87 -9.78 -4.18 7.12
CA ILE A 87 -10.69 -3.68 6.08
C ILE A 87 -11.67 -4.74 5.58
N GLU A 88 -11.32 -6.03 5.65
CA GLU A 88 -12.20 -7.13 5.27
C GLU A 88 -13.28 -7.43 6.33
N THR A 89 -13.05 -7.04 7.58
CA THR A 89 -13.98 -7.32 8.67
C THR A 89 -15.04 -6.22 8.83
N ASP A 90 -16.32 -6.60 8.78
CA ASP A 90 -17.44 -5.65 8.96
C ASP A 90 -17.48 -5.00 10.35
N ARG A 91 -17.08 -5.73 11.39
CA ARG A 91 -17.04 -5.27 12.78
C ARG A 91 -15.62 -4.98 13.20
N PHE A 92 -15.39 -3.81 13.77
CA PHE A 92 -14.10 -3.47 14.36
C PHE A 92 -13.92 -4.24 15.67
N HIS A 93 -13.10 -5.30 15.65
CA HIS A 93 -12.86 -6.15 16.81
C HIS A 93 -11.61 -5.75 17.63
N PHE A 94 -10.87 -4.73 17.19
CA PHE A 94 -9.67 -4.27 17.89
C PHE A 94 -10.05 -3.47 19.13
N SER A 95 -9.53 -3.88 20.28
CA SER A 95 -9.87 -3.31 21.58
C SER A 95 -9.09 -2.01 21.78
N THR A 96 -9.78 -0.89 22.01
CA THR A 96 -9.16 0.43 22.31
C THR A 96 -8.13 0.46 23.46
N LYS A 97 -7.86 -0.66 24.13
CA LYS A 97 -6.99 -0.78 25.31
C LYS A 97 -5.62 -1.39 25.03
N THR A 98 -5.36 -1.95 23.85
CA THR A 98 -4.09 -2.61 23.57
C THR A 98 -3.26 -1.80 22.59
N VAL A 99 -2.10 -1.33 23.05
CA VAL A 99 -1.05 -0.66 22.25
C VAL A 99 -0.57 -1.52 21.05
N ASN A 100 -0.95 -2.81 21.03
CA ASN A 100 -0.73 -3.75 19.92
C ASN A 100 -1.72 -3.59 18.74
N ASP A 101 -2.74 -2.73 18.87
CA ASP A 101 -3.70 -2.42 17.80
C ASP A 101 -3.26 -1.21 16.96
N GLU A 102 -2.05 -0.74 17.20
CA GLU A 102 -1.38 0.27 16.41
C GLU A 102 -0.46 -0.41 15.40
N ILE A 103 -0.27 0.23 14.26
CA ILE A 103 0.62 -0.20 13.18
C ILE A 103 1.87 0.71 13.24
N PRO A 104 2.70 0.60 14.29
CA PRO A 104 3.73 1.59 14.61
C PRO A 104 4.77 1.73 13.52
N LEU A 105 5.16 0.64 12.84
CA LEU A 105 6.12 0.71 11.75
C LEU A 105 5.50 1.42 10.55
N THR A 106 4.24 1.13 10.24
CA THR A 106 3.47 1.79 9.18
C THR A 106 3.34 3.27 9.47
N GLN A 107 2.99 3.67 10.70
CA GLN A 107 2.90 5.06 11.14
C GLN A 107 4.25 5.78 11.04
N GLN A 108 5.31 5.14 11.53
CA GLN A 108 6.66 5.69 11.46
C GLN A 108 7.12 5.88 10.00
N LEU A 109 6.79 4.91 9.15
CA LEU A 109 7.19 4.91 7.75
C LEU A 109 6.41 5.95 6.95
N THR A 110 5.10 5.98 7.09
CA THR A 110 4.20 6.88 6.34
C THR A 110 4.24 8.31 6.87
N LYS A 111 4.71 8.54 8.11
CA LYS A 111 4.70 9.84 8.80
C LYS A 111 3.30 10.47 8.86
N THR A 112 2.26 9.66 8.66
CA THR A 112 0.85 10.05 8.69
C THR A 112 0.17 9.36 9.87
N GLY A 113 -0.93 9.94 10.35
CA GLY A 113 -1.70 9.40 11.48
C GLY A 113 -2.55 8.17 11.15
N PHE A 114 -2.09 7.29 10.24
CA PHE A 114 -2.84 6.08 9.89
C PHE A 114 -2.93 5.16 11.12
N SER A 115 -4.12 4.66 11.37
CA SER A 115 -4.41 3.72 12.46
C SER A 115 -5.30 2.61 11.92
N LEU A 116 -5.35 1.45 12.57
CA LEU A 116 -6.33 0.41 12.20
C LEU A 116 -7.77 0.96 12.19
N ARG A 117 -8.07 1.94 13.06
CA ARG A 117 -9.35 2.64 13.05
C ARG A 117 -9.59 3.39 11.75
N PHE A 118 -8.61 4.12 11.26
CA PHE A 118 -8.68 4.79 9.95
C PHE A 118 -8.94 3.77 8.83
N PHE A 119 -8.24 2.63 8.83
CA PHE A 119 -8.47 1.57 7.85
C PHE A 119 -9.91 1.05 7.91
N HIS A 120 -10.43 0.75 9.11
CA HIS A 120 -11.80 0.28 9.29
C HIS A 120 -12.86 1.29 8.82
N ASP A 121 -12.73 2.54 9.25
CA ASP A 121 -13.68 3.60 8.93
C ASP A 121 -13.71 3.89 7.41
N ASN A 122 -12.58 3.69 6.70
CA ASN A 122 -12.46 3.89 5.26
C ASN A 122 -12.52 2.59 4.44
N ARG A 123 -12.85 1.44 5.06
CA ARG A 123 -12.64 0.10 4.48
C ARG A 123 -13.21 -0.10 3.09
N LEU A 124 -14.40 0.43 2.82
CA LEU A 124 -15.06 0.27 1.51
C LEU A 124 -14.35 1.02 0.40
N GLY A 125 -13.77 2.19 0.70
CA GLY A 125 -12.97 2.96 -0.25
C GLY A 125 -11.66 2.26 -0.56
N ILE A 126 -10.98 1.77 0.49
CA ILE A 126 -9.71 1.06 0.38
C ILE A 126 -9.88 -0.24 -0.40
N LEU A 127 -10.88 -1.08 -0.03
CA LEU A 127 -11.18 -2.32 -0.74
C LEU A 127 -11.45 -2.09 -2.23
N ARG A 128 -12.23 -1.05 -2.58
CA ARG A 128 -12.49 -0.70 -3.99
C ARG A 128 -11.24 -0.26 -4.74
N ALA A 129 -10.30 0.39 -4.07
CA ALA A 129 -9.07 0.85 -4.68
C ALA A 129 -8.10 -0.32 -4.93
N ILE A 130 -7.86 -1.16 -3.91
CA ILE A 130 -6.93 -2.29 -4.02
C ILE A 130 -7.44 -3.40 -4.95
N THR A 131 -8.75 -3.60 -5.06
CA THR A 131 -9.33 -4.61 -5.96
C THR A 131 -9.43 -4.15 -7.42
N LYS A 132 -9.46 -2.83 -7.68
CA LYS A 132 -9.54 -2.29 -9.05
C LYS A 132 -8.21 -2.29 -9.79
N ASP A 133 -7.08 -2.30 -9.10
CA ASP A 133 -5.74 -2.30 -9.73
C ASP A 133 -5.34 -3.67 -10.34
N HIS A 134 -6.27 -4.62 -10.45
CA HIS A 134 -6.07 -5.93 -11.08
C HIS A 134 -6.77 -6.09 -12.45
N GLN A 135 -7.26 -5.00 -13.06
CA GLN A 135 -8.02 -5.05 -14.31
C GLN A 135 -7.47 -4.15 -15.42
#